data_AF-A0A7W1YJM0-F1
#
_entry.id   AF-A0A7W1YJM0-F1
#
_cell.length_a   1.000
_cell.length_b   1.000
_cell.length_c   1.000
_cell.angle_alpha   90.00
_cell.angle_beta   90.00
_cell.angle_gamma   90.00
#
_symmetry.space_group_name_H-M   'P 1'
#
loop_
_entity.id
_entity.type
_entity.pdbx_description
1 polymer ?
#
loop_
_entity_poly.entity_id
_entity_poly.type
_entity_poly.pdbx_seq_one_letter_code
_entity_poly.pdbx_strand_id
1 'polypeptide(L)'
;AARYKVVIDTNSSIMSDELLTQIEAYVRGGGTFITTGQTGRHAPATADAWPIARLTGYQVLSHETYAPETFGGAALPAPPGSASQPVMPAPGQQIYAGATPWMASPYLNGLHLKRVASDAQDLLLWKDGSVAVGMRQIGKGRIIQFGCKDGGAGVRIAPEAFFPLLDWLGVARNQARFEITCADDVNAARNCITREYVSNNGLDDVWMLFNDNRDHAVEATVVFADGGPARAYDVLAGSDVAITGGRLAGIRLGPFETRMFLTPRKRLDQAALAWFELQRDWWRGTTPVGKAFPAPSERFHRHLDDGWVWRAVGDQDPVETWAAPAFTLADGWQKGVLGIVSAPQQTAAHHVAFRSIITVPTEWKDGRVTLSLRSTGYPDFAGTGRLWIDGKIAQNWGGEAVDQIAADVLAPGSTHTLLIEAKSEGPINGFPGDCWLAWIPPPRAAIDLAGTWATSPDLLQHFTGEVTLPGPYSCKVMRRTVNVPAEHRGQTAVVTIRATRAFGLIVNGTYIPYSGGPTKNGNVLAITPFLRYGADNVIELISAYDRCEVSHVSLDFYDPGLGYP
;
A
#
# COMPACT_ATOMS: atom_id res chain seq x y z
N ALA A 1 -9.11 10.39 15.99
CA ALA A 1 -10.30 11.08 15.46
C ALA A 1 -10.12 11.65 14.06
N ALA A 2 -9.14 12.53 13.82
CA ALA A 2 -9.03 13.25 12.55
C ALA A 2 -8.81 12.37 11.30
N ARG A 3 -8.45 11.09 11.47
CA ARG A 3 -8.10 10.14 10.39
C ARG A 3 -9.21 9.13 10.15
N TYR A 4 -9.37 8.20 11.07
CA TYR A 4 -10.53 7.32 11.13
C TYR A 4 -11.57 7.98 12.02
N LYS A 5 -12.74 8.26 11.43
CA LYS A 5 -13.94 8.66 12.20
C LYS A 5 -14.41 7.51 13.08
N VAL A 6 -14.29 6.28 12.58
CA VAL A 6 -14.76 5.05 13.22
C VAL A 6 -13.69 3.97 13.11
N VAL A 7 -13.44 3.27 14.22
CA VAL A 7 -12.67 2.02 14.27
C VAL A 7 -13.60 0.94 14.80
N ILE A 8 -13.73 -0.16 14.08
CA ILE A 8 -14.53 -1.32 14.48
C ILE A 8 -13.57 -2.43 14.87
N ASP A 9 -13.60 -2.83 16.14
CA ASP A 9 -12.86 -3.97 16.62
C ASP A 9 -13.70 -5.24 16.45
N THR A 10 -13.21 -6.17 15.63
CA THR A 10 -13.87 -7.45 15.36
C THR A 10 -13.33 -8.55 16.28
N ASN A 11 -13.50 -8.37 17.59
CA ASN A 11 -13.24 -9.35 18.65
C ASN A 11 -11.76 -9.53 19.07
N SER A 12 -11.00 -8.43 19.24
CA SER A 12 -9.67 -8.49 19.88
C SER A 12 -9.83 -8.85 21.36
N SER A 13 -9.75 -10.14 21.68
CA SER A 13 -10.14 -10.68 22.98
C SER A 13 -9.18 -10.35 24.12
N ILE A 14 -7.90 -10.10 23.85
CA ILE A 14 -6.88 -9.74 24.85
C ILE A 14 -6.48 -8.28 24.66
N MET A 15 -6.60 -7.46 25.71
CA MET A 15 -6.21 -6.05 25.69
C MET A 15 -5.32 -5.68 26.88
N SER A 16 -4.15 -5.12 26.60
CA SER A 16 -3.27 -4.54 27.61
C SER A 16 -3.77 -3.16 28.07
N ASP A 17 -3.28 -2.69 29.23
CA ASP A 17 -3.56 -1.33 29.71
C ASP A 17 -3.03 -0.26 28.74
N GLU A 18 -1.91 -0.53 28.07
CA GLU A 18 -1.36 0.36 27.05
C GLU A 18 -2.32 0.52 25.87
N LEU A 19 -2.84 -0.59 25.32
CA LEU A 19 -3.79 -0.55 24.22
C LEU A 19 -5.09 0.17 24.63
N LEU A 20 -5.58 -0.06 25.84
CA LEU A 20 -6.76 0.64 26.36
C LEU A 20 -6.52 2.15 26.50
N THR A 21 -5.33 2.55 26.94
CA THR A 21 -4.93 3.96 27.01
C THR A 21 -4.93 4.60 25.61
N GLN A 22 -4.44 3.87 24.59
CA GLN A 22 -4.46 4.35 23.20
C GLN A 22 -5.88 4.47 22.65
N ILE A 23 -6.76 3.50 22.93
CA ILE A 23 -8.19 3.56 22.57
C ILE A 23 -8.84 4.76 23.24
N GLU A 24 -8.63 4.97 24.54
CA GLU A 24 -9.19 6.11 25.27
C GLU A 24 -8.72 7.44 24.68
N ALA A 25 -7.42 7.58 24.39
CA ALA A 25 -6.86 8.77 23.76
C ALA A 25 -7.49 9.06 22.39
N TYR A 26 -7.67 8.02 21.56
CA TYR A 26 -8.34 8.12 20.26
C TYR A 26 -9.80 8.59 20.40
N VAL A 27 -10.55 8.01 21.34
CA VAL A 27 -11.95 8.35 21.62
C VAL A 27 -12.05 9.77 22.17
N ARG A 28 -11.27 10.14 23.20
CA ARG A 28 -11.23 11.51 23.76
C ARG A 28 -10.94 12.57 22.70
N GLY A 29 -10.09 12.23 21.73
CA GLY A 29 -9.76 13.10 20.59
C GLY A 29 -10.90 13.32 19.60
N GLY A 30 -12.04 12.64 19.73
CA GLY A 30 -13.20 12.75 18.82
C GLY A 30 -13.49 11.51 17.97
N GLY A 31 -12.79 10.40 18.20
CA GLY A 31 -12.99 9.16 17.44
C GLY A 31 -14.17 8.35 17.98
N THR A 32 -14.77 7.53 17.12
CA THR A 32 -15.71 6.49 17.55
C THR A 32 -15.01 5.13 17.52
N PHE A 33 -15.06 4.40 18.63
CA PHE A 33 -14.56 3.03 18.73
C PHE A 33 -15.74 2.08 18.96
N ILE A 34 -15.91 1.07 18.11
CA ILE A 34 -17.00 0.10 18.21
C ILE A 34 -16.40 -1.25 18.57
N THR A 35 -16.82 -1.82 19.69
CA THR A 35 -16.42 -3.17 20.12
C THR A 35 -17.44 -4.19 19.63
N THR A 36 -17.02 -5.43 19.40
CA THR A 36 -17.94 -6.52 19.02
C THR A 36 -17.71 -7.75 19.87
N GLY A 37 -18.81 -8.37 20.35
CA GLY A 37 -18.73 -9.62 21.09
C GLY A 37 -17.76 -9.56 22.27
N GLN A 38 -16.66 -10.31 22.20
CA GLN A 38 -15.69 -10.51 23.30
C GLN A 38 -14.47 -9.59 23.23
N THR A 39 -14.53 -8.49 22.47
CA THR A 39 -13.50 -7.43 22.52
C THR A 39 -13.11 -7.11 23.96
N GLY A 40 -11.82 -7.19 24.28
CA GLY A 40 -11.27 -6.87 25.59
C GLY A 40 -11.83 -7.72 26.72
N ARG A 41 -12.16 -8.99 26.47
CA ARG A 41 -12.58 -9.97 27.48
C ARG A 41 -11.47 -10.32 28.48
N HIS A 42 -10.23 -10.41 28.02
CA HIS A 42 -9.07 -10.80 28.80
C HIS A 42 -8.06 -9.65 28.93
N ALA A 43 -7.32 -9.64 30.03
CA ALA A 43 -6.04 -8.93 30.14
C ALA A 43 -4.89 -9.91 29.86
N PRO A 44 -3.67 -9.46 29.51
CA PRO A 44 -2.55 -10.35 29.19
C PRO A 44 -2.24 -11.42 30.27
N ALA A 45 -2.49 -11.09 31.54
CA ALA A 45 -2.24 -11.96 32.67
C ALA A 45 -3.50 -12.52 33.35
N THR A 46 -4.71 -12.09 32.95
CA THR A 46 -5.95 -12.42 33.66
C THR A 46 -7.08 -12.69 32.67
N ALA A 47 -7.57 -13.93 32.66
CA ALA A 47 -8.74 -14.30 31.86
C ALA A 47 -10.03 -13.67 32.42
N ASP A 48 -11.00 -13.36 31.54
CA ASP A 48 -12.34 -12.87 31.88
C ASP A 48 -12.37 -11.62 32.78
N ALA A 49 -11.31 -10.81 32.71
CA ALA A 49 -11.15 -9.57 33.46
C ALA A 49 -11.96 -8.39 32.88
N TRP A 50 -12.40 -8.48 31.62
CA TRP A 50 -13.14 -7.44 30.91
C TRP A 50 -12.58 -6.01 31.06
N PRO A 51 -11.26 -5.78 30.87
CA PRO A 51 -10.66 -4.47 31.12
C PRO A 51 -11.24 -3.34 30.24
N ILE A 52 -11.90 -3.67 29.12
CA ILE A 52 -12.62 -2.73 28.25
C ILE A 52 -13.84 -2.08 28.92
N ALA A 53 -14.43 -2.72 29.95
CA ALA A 53 -15.60 -2.22 30.67
C ALA A 53 -15.35 -0.85 31.31
N ARG A 54 -14.08 -0.54 31.65
CA ARG A 54 -13.64 0.78 32.15
C ARG A 54 -13.92 1.89 31.13
N LEU A 55 -13.79 1.59 29.84
CA LEU A 55 -14.05 2.52 28.76
C LEU A 55 -15.54 2.49 28.39
N THR A 56 -16.12 1.31 28.13
CA THR A 56 -17.50 1.22 27.64
C THR A 56 -18.52 1.71 28.65
N GLY A 57 -18.25 1.59 29.95
CA GLY A 57 -19.22 1.89 31.01
C GLY A 57 -20.28 0.82 31.19
N TYR A 58 -20.04 -0.38 30.63
CA TYR A 58 -20.92 -1.53 30.71
C TYR A 58 -20.20 -2.73 31.32
N GLN A 59 -20.84 -3.34 32.31
CA GLN A 59 -20.42 -4.60 32.89
C GLN A 59 -21.06 -5.76 32.13
N VAL A 60 -20.29 -6.80 31.81
CA VAL A 60 -20.83 -8.05 31.27
C VAL A 60 -21.46 -8.87 32.38
N LEU A 61 -22.75 -9.19 32.26
CA LEU A 61 -23.49 -10.03 33.20
C LEU A 61 -23.39 -11.51 32.84
N SER A 62 -23.58 -11.80 31.56
CA SER A 62 -23.53 -13.14 31.00
C SER A 62 -23.18 -13.07 29.51
N HIS A 63 -22.79 -14.22 28.97
CA HIS A 63 -22.57 -14.42 27.55
C HIS A 63 -23.40 -15.62 27.12
N GLU A 64 -24.40 -15.40 26.29
CA GLU A 64 -25.14 -16.47 25.64
C GLU A 64 -24.24 -17.12 24.58
N THR A 65 -23.86 -18.36 24.82
CA THR A 65 -23.25 -19.20 23.79
C THR A 65 -24.37 -19.80 22.94
N TYR A 66 -24.57 -19.26 21.75
CA TYR A 66 -25.22 -20.03 20.69
C TYR A 66 -24.24 -21.15 20.30
N ALA A 67 -24.68 -22.40 20.45
CA ALA A 67 -23.97 -23.54 19.90
C ALA A 67 -24.57 -23.81 18.51
N PRO A 68 -24.03 -23.25 17.41
CA PRO A 68 -24.34 -23.82 16.13
C PRO A 68 -23.73 -25.22 16.15
N GLU A 69 -24.57 -26.20 15.90
CA GLU A 69 -24.19 -27.57 15.62
C GLU A 69 -22.94 -27.62 14.73
N THR A 70 -22.04 -28.52 15.09
CA THR A 70 -21.11 -29.22 14.20
C THR A 70 -20.96 -28.65 12.79
N PHE A 71 -19.75 -28.18 12.47
CA PHE A 71 -19.18 -28.23 11.12
C PHE A 71 -19.54 -29.59 10.49
N GLY A 72 -20.56 -29.68 9.62
CA GLY A 72 -20.99 -30.98 9.07
C GLY A 72 -22.42 -31.13 8.52
N GLY A 73 -23.32 -30.15 8.66
CA GLY A 73 -24.54 -30.11 7.82
C GLY A 73 -25.76 -30.94 8.26
N ALA A 74 -25.82 -31.42 9.51
CA ALA A 74 -27.06 -31.93 10.09
C ALA A 74 -27.59 -30.94 11.13
N ALA A 75 -28.72 -30.30 10.81
CA ALA A 75 -29.43 -29.46 11.75
C ALA A 75 -30.01 -30.34 12.87
N LEU A 76 -29.51 -30.23 14.09
CA LEU A 76 -30.28 -30.64 15.26
C LEU A 76 -31.34 -29.56 15.52
N PRO A 77 -32.47 -29.90 16.16
CA PRO A 77 -33.41 -28.88 16.60
C PRO A 77 -32.69 -27.99 17.63
N ALA A 78 -32.86 -26.67 17.48
CA ALA A 78 -32.44 -25.68 18.47
C ALA A 78 -32.81 -26.21 19.87
N PRO A 79 -31.91 -26.11 20.88
CA PRO A 79 -32.16 -26.63 22.21
C PRO A 79 -33.57 -26.21 22.66
N PRO A 80 -34.46 -27.14 23.05
CA PRO A 80 -35.81 -26.79 23.47
C PRO A 80 -35.75 -25.67 24.52
N GLY A 81 -36.22 -24.48 24.18
CA GLY A 81 -36.15 -23.31 25.06
C GLY A 81 -35.09 -22.25 24.73
N SER A 82 -34.29 -22.38 23.65
CA SER A 82 -33.53 -21.24 23.11
C SER A 82 -34.50 -20.26 22.48
N ALA A 83 -35.12 -19.41 23.31
CA ALA A 83 -36.03 -18.40 22.84
C ALA A 83 -35.31 -17.52 21.81
N SER A 84 -35.97 -17.18 20.71
CA SER A 84 -35.57 -16.02 19.91
C SER A 84 -35.37 -14.85 20.90
N GLN A 85 -34.17 -14.28 20.91
CA GLN A 85 -33.81 -13.12 21.72
C GLN A 85 -33.80 -11.89 20.82
N PRO A 86 -34.99 -11.37 20.41
CA PRO A 86 -35.00 -10.15 19.63
C PRO A 86 -34.41 -9.02 20.47
N VAL A 87 -33.71 -8.12 19.81
CA VAL A 87 -33.31 -6.85 20.40
C VAL A 87 -34.31 -5.78 20.05
N MET A 88 -34.45 -4.77 20.90
CA MET A 88 -35.33 -3.63 20.66
C MET A 88 -34.61 -2.30 20.93
N PRO A 89 -34.92 -1.24 20.17
CA PRO A 89 -34.43 0.10 20.47
C PRO A 89 -34.70 0.50 21.93
N ALA A 90 -33.65 0.93 22.63
CA ALA A 90 -33.80 1.46 23.98
C ALA A 90 -34.61 2.77 23.96
N PRO A 91 -35.34 3.13 25.04
CA PRO A 91 -36.02 4.41 25.11
C PRO A 91 -35.04 5.60 25.02
N GLY A 92 -35.36 6.59 24.18
CA GLY A 92 -34.63 7.89 24.13
C GLY A 92 -33.32 7.91 23.34
N GLN A 93 -32.91 6.80 22.71
CA GLN A 93 -31.81 6.81 21.73
C GLN A 93 -32.28 7.35 20.36
N GLN A 94 -31.34 7.77 19.51
CA GLN A 94 -31.62 8.47 18.24
C GLN A 94 -31.09 7.74 16.99
N ILE A 95 -30.43 6.59 17.16
CA ILE A 95 -29.69 5.89 16.10
C ILE A 95 -30.60 4.90 15.37
N TYR A 96 -31.37 4.13 16.13
CA TYR A 96 -32.26 3.09 15.62
C TYR A 96 -33.71 3.60 15.64
N ALA A 97 -34.20 4.06 14.49
CA ALA A 97 -35.52 4.69 14.36
C ALA A 97 -36.71 3.74 14.65
N GLY A 98 -36.49 2.43 14.70
CA GLY A 98 -37.52 1.42 14.97
C GLY A 98 -36.97 0.00 14.84
N ALA A 99 -37.83 -0.99 15.09
CA ALA A 99 -37.48 -2.39 14.88
C ALA A 99 -37.25 -2.66 13.39
N THR A 100 -36.10 -3.26 13.06
CA THR A 100 -35.76 -3.73 11.72
C THR A 100 -35.79 -5.25 11.67
N PRO A 101 -35.94 -5.89 10.49
CA PRO A 101 -36.02 -7.35 10.40
C PRO A 101 -34.87 -8.10 11.07
N TRP A 102 -33.64 -7.56 11.00
CA TRP A 102 -32.47 -8.18 11.63
C TRP A 102 -32.57 -8.22 13.16
N MET A 103 -33.23 -7.24 13.79
CA MET A 103 -33.41 -7.18 15.25
C MET A 103 -34.33 -8.28 15.77
N ALA A 104 -35.18 -8.85 14.90
CA ALA A 104 -36.08 -9.94 15.22
C ALA A 104 -35.50 -11.32 14.83
N SER A 105 -34.24 -11.39 14.39
CA SER A 105 -33.63 -12.65 13.96
C SER A 105 -33.62 -13.67 15.12
N PRO A 106 -34.11 -14.90 14.91
CA PRO A 106 -34.11 -15.94 15.95
C PRO A 106 -32.70 -16.45 16.28
N TYR A 107 -31.70 -16.03 15.51
CA TYR A 107 -30.31 -16.42 15.68
C TYR A 107 -29.48 -15.39 16.47
N LEU A 108 -30.06 -14.24 16.84
CA LEU A 108 -29.34 -13.27 17.67
C LEU A 108 -28.96 -13.86 19.03
N ASN A 109 -27.71 -13.65 19.42
CA ASN A 109 -27.16 -14.02 20.73
C ASN A 109 -26.01 -13.07 21.09
N GLY A 110 -25.53 -13.13 22.32
CA GLY A 110 -24.29 -12.45 22.70
C GLY A 110 -24.21 -12.08 24.17
N LEU A 111 -23.67 -10.89 24.46
CA LEU A 111 -23.46 -10.40 25.82
C LEU A 111 -24.72 -9.73 26.36
N HIS A 112 -25.08 -10.08 27.60
CA HIS A 112 -26.03 -9.30 28.40
C HIS A 112 -25.24 -8.30 29.23
N LEU A 113 -25.51 -7.02 29.01
CA LEU A 113 -24.74 -5.93 29.61
C LEU A 113 -25.58 -5.20 30.67
N LYS A 114 -24.90 -4.69 31.69
CA LYS A 114 -25.45 -3.76 32.66
C LYS A 114 -24.72 -2.43 32.58
N ARG A 115 -25.47 -1.35 32.37
CA ARG A 115 -24.94 0.00 32.49
C ARG A 115 -24.43 0.25 33.90
N VAL A 116 -23.16 0.61 34.02
CA VAL A 116 -22.52 0.97 35.31
C VAL A 116 -22.02 2.41 35.34
N ALA A 117 -21.79 3.03 34.19
CA ALA A 117 -21.45 4.44 34.09
C ALA A 117 -22.71 5.31 33.89
N SER A 118 -22.81 6.41 34.64
CA SER A 118 -23.98 7.31 34.59
C SER A 118 -24.09 8.12 33.28
N ASP A 119 -22.96 8.26 32.58
CA ASP A 119 -22.82 8.96 31.30
C ASP A 119 -22.98 8.02 30.08
N ALA A 120 -23.35 6.76 30.31
CA ALA A 120 -23.63 5.79 29.26
C ALA A 120 -25.13 5.79 28.86
N GLN A 121 -25.37 5.58 27.57
CA GLN A 121 -26.68 5.53 26.93
C GLN A 121 -26.90 4.16 26.29
N ASP A 122 -27.98 3.52 26.69
CA ASP A 122 -28.40 2.24 26.12
C ASP A 122 -28.96 2.49 24.71
N LEU A 123 -28.59 1.64 23.74
CA LEU A 123 -29.01 1.75 22.34
C LEU A 123 -29.99 0.63 21.97
N LEU A 124 -29.65 -0.61 22.34
CA LEU A 124 -30.49 -1.78 22.10
C LEU A 124 -30.58 -2.61 23.38
N LEU A 125 -31.78 -3.12 23.66
CA LEU A 125 -32.08 -3.95 24.81
C LEU A 125 -32.46 -5.36 24.36
N TRP A 126 -32.03 -6.36 25.12
CA TRP A 126 -32.58 -7.71 25.05
C TRP A 126 -34.00 -7.76 25.62
N LYS A 127 -34.73 -8.84 25.33
CA LYS A 127 -36.09 -9.05 25.84
C LYS A 127 -36.19 -9.05 27.37
N ASP A 128 -35.13 -9.49 28.06
CA ASP A 128 -35.04 -9.50 29.52
C ASP A 128 -34.75 -8.10 30.13
N GLY A 129 -34.59 -7.07 29.29
CA GLY A 129 -34.30 -5.70 29.67
C GLY A 129 -32.81 -5.41 29.90
N SER A 130 -31.93 -6.41 29.81
CA SER A 130 -30.49 -6.19 29.81
C SER A 130 -30.04 -5.52 28.50
N VAL A 131 -28.86 -4.89 28.52
CA VAL A 131 -28.39 -4.09 27.39
C VAL A 131 -27.67 -5.00 26.38
N ALA A 132 -28.07 -4.93 25.11
CA ALA A 132 -27.43 -5.62 23.99
C ALA A 132 -26.38 -4.75 23.31
N VAL A 133 -26.70 -3.46 23.14
CA VAL A 133 -25.78 -2.46 22.59
C VAL A 133 -25.86 -1.20 23.42
N GLY A 134 -24.69 -0.72 23.85
CA GLY A 134 -24.56 0.48 24.67
C GLY A 134 -23.54 1.45 24.11
N MET A 135 -23.67 2.73 24.44
CA MET A 135 -22.76 3.78 24.02
C MET A 135 -22.33 4.63 25.21
N ARG A 136 -21.09 5.10 25.21
CA ARG A 136 -20.62 6.09 26.18
C ARG A 136 -19.80 7.17 25.48
N GLN A 137 -20.14 8.42 25.75
CA GLN A 137 -19.37 9.56 25.28
C GLN A 137 -18.16 9.75 26.21
N ILE A 138 -16.96 9.84 25.64
CA ILE A 138 -15.72 10.10 26.39
C ILE A 138 -14.98 11.24 25.68
N GLY A 139 -14.90 12.39 26.33
CA GLY A 139 -14.37 13.61 25.69
C GLY A 139 -15.19 13.98 24.45
N LYS A 140 -14.52 14.19 23.31
CA LYS A 140 -15.19 14.58 22.06
C LYS A 140 -15.75 13.40 21.27
N GLY A 141 -15.33 12.17 21.57
CA GLY A 141 -15.74 10.97 20.85
C GLY A 141 -16.55 10.01 21.71
N ARG A 142 -16.73 8.80 21.22
CA ARG A 142 -17.57 7.79 21.88
C ARG A 142 -17.04 6.37 21.71
N ILE A 143 -17.38 5.52 22.65
CA ILE A 143 -17.22 4.08 22.54
C ILE A 143 -18.59 3.43 22.50
N ILE A 144 -18.76 2.44 21.63
CA ILE A 144 -20.01 1.71 21.43
C ILE A 144 -19.72 0.23 21.63
N GLN A 145 -20.37 -0.39 22.60
CA GLN A 145 -20.25 -1.82 22.85
C GLN A 145 -21.36 -2.57 22.15
N PHE A 146 -21.01 -3.29 21.08
CA PHE A 146 -21.91 -4.17 20.35
C PHE A 146 -21.84 -5.58 20.94
N GLY A 147 -22.71 -5.85 21.92
CA GLY A 147 -22.77 -7.14 22.63
C GLY A 147 -23.44 -8.25 21.83
N CYS A 148 -24.27 -7.94 20.84
CA CYS A 148 -25.01 -8.92 20.04
C CYS A 148 -24.30 -9.30 18.73
N LYS A 149 -24.59 -10.52 18.25
CA LYS A 149 -24.18 -11.06 16.95
C LYS A 149 -25.27 -11.99 16.38
N ASP A 150 -25.27 -12.20 15.07
CA ASP A 150 -26.07 -13.27 14.46
C ASP A 150 -25.37 -14.62 14.67
N GLY A 151 -26.12 -15.63 15.11
CA GLY A 151 -25.70 -16.99 15.43
C GLY A 151 -25.79 -18.00 14.28
N GLY A 152 -26.15 -17.57 13.07
CA GLY A 152 -26.11 -18.45 11.90
C GLY A 152 -24.72 -19.05 11.60
N ALA A 153 -24.65 -20.01 10.66
CA ALA A 153 -23.44 -20.76 10.27
C ALA A 153 -22.26 -19.91 9.71
N GLY A 154 -22.35 -18.59 9.80
CA GLY A 154 -21.21 -17.70 9.78
C GLY A 154 -21.42 -16.64 10.85
N VAL A 155 -20.42 -16.39 11.69
CA VAL A 155 -20.42 -15.29 12.68
C VAL A 155 -20.48 -13.96 11.92
N ARG A 156 -21.69 -13.49 11.60
CA ARG A 156 -21.91 -12.27 10.84
C ARG A 156 -22.79 -11.36 11.68
N ILE A 157 -22.32 -10.18 12.06
CA ILE A 157 -23.27 -9.13 12.41
C ILE A 157 -23.86 -8.65 11.08
N ALA A 158 -25.19 -8.64 10.96
CA ALA A 158 -25.88 -8.10 9.79
C ALA A 158 -25.36 -6.68 9.51
N PRO A 159 -24.84 -6.36 8.31
CA PRO A 159 -24.39 -5.00 7.97
C PRO A 159 -25.42 -3.92 8.31
N GLU A 160 -26.70 -4.26 8.24
CA GLU A 160 -27.87 -3.47 8.62
C GLU A 160 -27.87 -3.03 10.08
N ALA A 161 -27.10 -3.68 10.95
CA ALA A 161 -26.90 -3.30 12.34
C ALA A 161 -25.94 -2.11 12.49
N PHE A 162 -25.02 -1.93 11.54
CA PHE A 162 -24.04 -0.85 11.51
C PHE A 162 -24.48 0.34 10.65
N PHE A 163 -25.27 0.15 9.59
CA PHE A 163 -25.61 1.24 8.66
C PHE A 163 -26.27 2.45 9.34
N PRO A 164 -27.32 2.31 10.18
CA PRO A 164 -27.90 3.47 10.87
C PRO A 164 -26.89 4.20 11.77
N LEU A 165 -25.97 3.44 12.37
CA LEU A 165 -24.91 3.98 13.19
C LEU A 165 -23.87 4.76 12.38
N LEU A 166 -23.42 4.21 11.26
CA LEU A 166 -22.47 4.88 10.36
C LEU A 166 -23.09 6.14 9.73
N ASP A 167 -24.36 6.08 9.36
CA ASP A 167 -25.12 7.23 8.85
C ASP A 167 -25.24 8.33 9.91
N TRP A 168 -25.60 7.97 11.14
CA TRP A 168 -25.64 8.91 12.28
C TRP A 168 -24.28 9.55 12.57
N LEU A 169 -23.19 8.83 12.30
CA LEU A 169 -21.82 9.33 12.43
C LEU A 169 -21.32 10.13 11.21
N GLY A 170 -22.14 10.26 10.16
CA GLY A 170 -21.76 10.92 8.91
C GLY A 170 -20.58 10.22 8.22
N VAL A 171 -20.57 8.87 8.26
CA VAL A 171 -19.57 8.02 7.61
C VAL A 171 -20.20 7.43 6.35
N ALA A 172 -19.90 8.04 5.21
CA ALA A 172 -20.27 7.49 3.91
C ALA A 172 -19.24 6.46 3.45
N ARG A 173 -19.71 5.38 2.83
CA ARG A 173 -18.86 4.34 2.23
C ARG A 173 -18.09 4.85 1.01
N ASN A 174 -18.76 5.65 0.19
CA ASN A 174 -18.27 6.18 -1.08
C ASN A 174 -18.56 7.69 -1.09
N GLN A 175 -17.79 8.46 -1.85
CA GLN A 175 -18.03 9.90 -2.08
C GLN A 175 -19.27 10.14 -2.93
N ALA A 176 -19.62 9.18 -3.79
CA ALA A 176 -20.87 9.18 -4.54
C ALA A 176 -21.96 8.32 -3.85
N ARG A 177 -23.22 8.71 -4.07
CA ARG A 177 -24.39 7.90 -3.70
C ARG A 177 -24.74 6.96 -4.84
N PHE A 178 -25.20 5.76 -4.52
CA PHE A 178 -25.69 4.78 -5.49
C PHE A 178 -27.19 4.62 -5.35
N GLU A 179 -27.90 4.76 -6.47
CA GLU A 179 -29.31 4.40 -6.58
C GLU A 179 -29.38 3.09 -7.37
N ILE A 180 -29.88 2.02 -6.74
CA ILE A 180 -29.92 0.68 -7.32
C ILE A 180 -31.35 0.16 -7.28
N THR A 181 -31.83 -0.34 -8.39
CA THR A 181 -33.13 -1.01 -8.55
C THR A 181 -32.96 -2.32 -9.28
N CYS A 182 -33.72 -3.35 -8.93
CA CYS A 182 -33.83 -4.54 -9.76
C CYS A 182 -34.66 -4.17 -11.00
N ALA A 183 -34.10 -4.43 -12.17
CA ALA A 183 -34.63 -3.92 -13.43
C ALA A 183 -35.90 -4.67 -13.88
N ASP A 184 -36.06 -5.90 -13.40
CA ASP A 184 -37.11 -6.84 -13.78
C ASP A 184 -38.04 -7.24 -12.61
N ASP A 185 -37.69 -6.94 -11.36
CA ASP A 185 -38.56 -7.14 -10.19
C ASP A 185 -38.31 -6.09 -9.09
N VAL A 186 -39.26 -5.18 -8.89
CA VAL A 186 -39.15 -4.10 -7.88
C VAL A 186 -39.05 -4.60 -6.43
N ASN A 187 -39.46 -5.85 -6.17
CA ASN A 187 -39.44 -6.46 -4.85
C ASN A 187 -38.19 -7.34 -4.62
N ALA A 188 -37.40 -7.61 -5.67
CA ALA A 188 -36.19 -8.42 -5.55
C ALA A 188 -35.09 -7.71 -4.75
N ALA A 189 -34.20 -8.51 -4.16
CA ALA A 189 -33.07 -8.02 -3.40
C ALA A 189 -32.10 -7.24 -4.31
N ARG A 190 -31.84 -5.98 -3.95
CA ARG A 190 -31.01 -5.01 -4.68
C ARG A 190 -29.52 -5.26 -4.44
N ASN A 191 -29.07 -6.48 -4.73
CA ASN A 191 -27.74 -6.96 -4.38
C ASN A 191 -26.72 -6.47 -5.41
N CYS A 192 -26.31 -5.21 -5.31
CA CYS A 192 -25.18 -4.68 -6.07
C CYS A 192 -24.07 -4.21 -5.12
N ILE A 193 -22.90 -4.82 -5.25
CA ILE A 193 -21.71 -4.46 -4.51
C ILE A 193 -21.04 -3.29 -5.21
N THR A 194 -20.84 -2.19 -4.49
CA THR A 194 -20.18 -1.00 -5.01
C THR A 194 -18.85 -0.75 -4.29
N ARG A 195 -17.85 -0.30 -5.06
CA ARG A 195 -16.55 0.13 -4.54
C ARG A 195 -16.07 1.36 -5.29
N GLU A 196 -15.40 2.24 -4.55
CA GLU A 196 -14.66 3.37 -5.08
C GLU A 196 -13.18 3.16 -4.76
N TYR A 197 -12.33 3.35 -5.76
CA TYR A 197 -10.87 3.37 -5.61
C TYR A 197 -10.30 4.62 -6.27
N VAL A 198 -9.02 4.85 -6.07
CA VAL A 198 -8.24 5.84 -6.82
C VAL A 198 -7.28 5.09 -7.72
N SER A 199 -7.15 5.50 -8.98
CA SER A 199 -6.19 4.90 -9.92
C SER A 199 -4.75 5.02 -9.40
N ASN A 200 -3.84 4.13 -9.84
CA ASN A 200 -2.45 4.12 -9.36
C ASN A 200 -1.66 5.38 -9.71
N ASN A 201 -2.09 6.15 -10.72
CA ASN A 201 -1.52 7.44 -11.07
C ASN A 201 -2.23 8.62 -10.36
N GLY A 202 -3.26 8.34 -9.56
CA GLY A 202 -4.04 9.35 -8.84
C GLY A 202 -5.03 10.16 -9.67
N LEU A 203 -5.04 9.99 -11.00
CA LEU A 203 -5.75 10.87 -11.95
C LEU A 203 -7.26 10.64 -11.98
N ASP A 204 -7.71 9.42 -11.65
CA ASP A 204 -9.10 9.00 -11.80
C ASP A 204 -9.64 8.39 -10.50
N ASP A 205 -10.91 8.65 -10.22
CA ASP A 205 -11.70 7.82 -9.31
C ASP A 205 -12.23 6.62 -10.11
N VAL A 206 -12.14 5.44 -9.51
CA VAL A 206 -12.51 4.15 -10.10
C VAL A 206 -13.77 3.63 -9.43
N TRP A 207 -14.85 3.53 -10.19
CA TRP A 207 -16.15 3.07 -9.72
C TRP A 207 -16.39 1.64 -10.19
N MET A 208 -16.44 0.70 -9.25
CA MET A 208 -16.72 -0.71 -9.53
C MET A 208 -18.11 -1.07 -9.02
N LEU A 209 -18.91 -1.67 -9.90
CA LEU A 209 -20.25 -2.17 -9.60
C LEU A 209 -20.29 -3.66 -9.97
N PHE A 210 -20.80 -4.50 -9.07
CA PHE A 210 -20.98 -5.92 -9.30
C PHE A 210 -22.38 -6.34 -8.87
N ASN A 211 -23.13 -6.93 -9.79
CA ASN A 211 -24.44 -7.49 -9.49
C ASN A 211 -24.28 -8.88 -8.85
N ASP A 212 -24.44 -8.98 -7.54
CA ASP A 212 -24.40 -10.26 -6.82
C ASP A 212 -25.76 -11.00 -6.85
N ASN A 213 -26.74 -10.47 -7.59
CA ASN A 213 -27.97 -11.17 -7.85
C ASN A 213 -27.78 -12.16 -9.01
N ARG A 214 -28.12 -13.43 -8.77
CA ARG A 214 -27.99 -14.52 -9.75
C ARG A 214 -29.17 -14.62 -10.73
N ASP A 215 -30.32 -14.08 -10.35
CA ASP A 215 -31.60 -14.30 -11.04
C ASP A 215 -32.06 -13.03 -11.76
N HIS A 216 -31.66 -11.85 -11.27
CA HIS A 216 -32.19 -10.57 -11.71
C HIS A 216 -31.10 -9.63 -12.23
N ALA A 217 -31.48 -8.81 -13.21
CA ALA A 217 -30.65 -7.70 -13.64
C ALA A 217 -30.86 -6.51 -12.69
N VAL A 218 -29.83 -5.68 -12.53
CA VAL A 218 -29.91 -4.44 -11.75
C VAL A 218 -29.66 -3.25 -12.65
N GLU A 219 -30.42 -2.19 -12.39
CA GLU A 219 -30.14 -0.85 -12.89
C GLU A 219 -29.55 -0.01 -11.77
N ALA A 220 -28.43 0.64 -12.07
CA ALA A 220 -27.69 1.47 -11.14
C ALA A 220 -27.50 2.87 -11.71
N THR A 221 -27.48 3.84 -10.80
CA THR A 221 -27.05 5.22 -11.07
C THR A 221 -26.02 5.63 -10.04
N VAL A 222 -24.87 6.13 -10.49
CA VAL A 222 -23.88 6.80 -9.63
C VAL A 222 -24.22 8.28 -9.58
N VAL A 223 -24.43 8.81 -8.37
CA VAL A 223 -24.85 10.18 -8.12
C VAL A 223 -23.73 10.90 -7.38
N PHE A 224 -23.09 11.84 -8.06
CA PHE A 224 -21.97 12.60 -7.54
C PHE A 224 -22.46 13.82 -6.74
N ALA A 225 -21.79 14.12 -5.64
CA ALA A 225 -21.98 15.39 -4.93
C ALA A 225 -21.42 16.56 -5.77
N ASP A 226 -21.99 17.76 -5.60
CA ASP A 226 -21.51 19.02 -6.19
C ASP A 226 -21.23 18.96 -7.70
N GLY A 227 -22.20 18.42 -8.46
CA GLY A 227 -22.21 18.37 -9.93
C GLY A 227 -21.34 17.29 -10.57
N GLY A 228 -20.40 16.68 -9.83
CA GLY A 228 -19.56 15.60 -10.33
C GLY A 228 -18.61 15.95 -11.49
N PRO A 229 -17.95 14.95 -12.07
CA PRO A 229 -17.21 15.09 -13.33
C PRO A 229 -18.18 15.16 -14.52
N ALA A 230 -17.72 15.71 -15.65
CA ALA A 230 -18.56 15.86 -16.85
C ALA A 230 -18.76 14.55 -17.64
N ARG A 231 -17.88 13.57 -17.43
CA ARG A 231 -17.91 12.28 -18.13
C ARG A 231 -17.31 11.16 -17.27
N ALA A 232 -17.64 9.94 -17.65
CA ALA A 232 -16.98 8.72 -17.21
C ALA A 232 -16.45 7.95 -18.44
N TYR A 233 -15.46 7.08 -18.26
CA TYR A 233 -15.04 6.10 -19.26
C TYR A 233 -15.46 4.70 -18.78
N ASP A 234 -16.27 3.98 -19.57
CA ASP A 234 -16.59 2.58 -19.31
C ASP A 234 -15.41 1.72 -19.76
N VAL A 235 -14.70 1.15 -18.79
CA VAL A 235 -13.46 0.40 -19.02
C VAL A 235 -13.70 -0.86 -19.84
N LEU A 236 -14.85 -1.51 -19.64
CA LEU A 236 -15.16 -2.77 -20.32
C LEU A 236 -15.74 -2.55 -21.71
N ALA A 237 -16.53 -1.48 -21.90
CA ALA A 237 -17.03 -1.11 -23.21
C ALA A 237 -16.00 -0.33 -24.06
N GLY A 238 -14.96 0.21 -23.43
CA GLY A 238 -13.90 0.96 -24.10
C GLY A 238 -14.35 2.34 -24.61
N SER A 239 -15.38 2.94 -24.01
CA SER A 239 -16.02 4.17 -24.53
C SER A 239 -16.37 5.19 -23.43
N ASP A 240 -16.42 6.47 -23.83
CA ASP A 240 -16.87 7.55 -22.96
C ASP A 240 -18.40 7.51 -22.76
N VAL A 241 -18.84 7.74 -21.52
CA VAL A 241 -20.24 7.83 -21.10
C VAL A 241 -20.47 9.21 -20.47
N ALA A 242 -21.51 9.90 -20.95
CA ALA A 242 -21.86 11.23 -20.45
C ALA A 242 -22.41 11.17 -19.01
N ILE A 243 -22.00 12.14 -18.19
CA ILE A 243 -22.59 12.38 -16.87
C ILE A 243 -23.50 13.61 -16.98
N THR A 244 -24.80 13.41 -16.76
CA THR A 244 -25.80 14.48 -16.92
C THR A 244 -26.33 14.88 -15.56
N GLY A 245 -26.19 16.15 -15.19
CA GLY A 245 -26.64 16.67 -13.89
C GLY A 245 -25.97 15.98 -12.69
N GLY A 246 -24.70 15.58 -12.83
CA GLY A 246 -23.97 14.84 -11.79
C GLY A 246 -24.43 13.39 -11.61
N ARG A 247 -25.05 12.79 -12.64
CA ARG A 247 -25.57 11.43 -12.59
C ARG A 247 -25.03 10.61 -13.75
N LEU A 248 -24.33 9.52 -13.43
CA LEU A 248 -23.99 8.45 -14.37
C LEU A 248 -25.10 7.40 -14.30
N ALA A 249 -26.08 7.53 -15.19
CA ALA A 249 -27.30 6.72 -15.22
C ALA A 249 -27.27 5.67 -16.34
N GLY A 250 -28.29 4.81 -16.39
CA GLY A 250 -28.44 3.80 -17.44
C GLY A 250 -27.45 2.63 -17.33
N ILE A 251 -26.81 2.47 -16.17
CA ILE A 251 -25.92 1.33 -15.93
C ILE A 251 -26.79 0.11 -15.68
N ARG A 252 -26.86 -0.79 -16.66
CA ARG A 252 -27.52 -2.09 -16.52
C ARG A 252 -26.47 -3.17 -16.33
N LEU A 253 -26.64 -3.97 -15.28
CA LEU A 253 -25.84 -5.16 -15.01
C LEU A 253 -26.76 -6.38 -15.00
N GLY A 254 -26.54 -7.33 -15.89
CA GLY A 254 -27.12 -8.66 -15.85
C GLY A 254 -26.64 -9.46 -14.63
N PRO A 255 -27.19 -10.67 -14.40
CA PRO A 255 -26.79 -11.50 -13.29
C PRO A 255 -25.28 -11.76 -13.24
N PHE A 256 -24.65 -11.56 -12.08
CA PHE A 256 -23.19 -11.69 -11.88
C PHE A 256 -22.31 -10.80 -12.78
N GLU A 257 -22.89 -9.79 -13.41
CA GLU A 257 -22.13 -8.88 -14.25
C GLU A 257 -21.39 -7.84 -13.41
N THR A 258 -20.20 -7.46 -13.88
CA THR A 258 -19.39 -6.36 -13.32
C THR A 258 -19.30 -5.22 -14.33
N ARG A 259 -19.32 -3.99 -13.84
CA ARG A 259 -18.98 -2.78 -14.60
C ARG A 259 -17.92 -1.97 -13.86
N MET A 260 -17.08 -1.29 -14.63
CA MET A 260 -16.03 -0.43 -14.10
C MET A 260 -16.01 0.88 -14.88
N PHE A 261 -16.05 2.00 -14.16
CA PHE A 261 -16.01 3.34 -14.73
C PHE A 261 -14.84 4.14 -14.16
N LEU A 262 -14.18 4.91 -15.00
CA LEU A 262 -13.20 5.91 -14.59
C LEU A 262 -13.80 7.29 -14.68
N THR A 263 -13.61 8.12 -13.66
CA THR A 263 -13.95 9.54 -13.75
C THR A 263 -12.76 10.42 -13.39
N PRO A 264 -12.46 11.45 -14.18
CA PRO A 264 -11.32 12.32 -13.92
C PRO A 264 -11.53 13.11 -12.62
N ARG A 265 -10.49 13.21 -11.81
CA ARG A 265 -10.53 14.00 -10.58
C ARG A 265 -10.48 15.50 -10.90
N LYS A 266 -11.17 16.32 -10.10
CA LYS A 266 -11.28 17.78 -10.32
C LYS A 266 -9.93 18.52 -10.27
N ARG A 267 -8.94 17.97 -9.58
CA ARG A 267 -7.64 18.60 -9.33
C ARG A 267 -6.49 17.72 -9.80
N LEU A 268 -6.29 17.66 -11.12
CA LEU A 268 -5.23 16.87 -11.74
C LEU A 268 -3.84 17.33 -11.27
N ASP A 269 -3.67 18.63 -11.01
CA ASP A 269 -2.45 19.23 -10.45
C ASP A 269 -2.05 18.67 -9.07
N GLN A 270 -3.02 18.14 -8.32
CA GLN A 270 -2.82 17.56 -7.00
C GLN A 270 -2.99 16.05 -6.95
N ALA A 271 -3.33 15.42 -8.07
CA ALA A 271 -3.69 14.00 -8.13
C ALA A 271 -2.60 13.09 -7.55
N ALA A 272 -1.34 13.29 -7.96
CA ALA A 272 -0.20 12.51 -7.47
C ALA A 272 0.04 12.71 -5.97
N LEU A 273 -0.04 13.96 -5.49
CA LEU A 273 0.08 14.26 -4.06
C LEU A 273 -1.05 13.60 -3.26
N ALA A 274 -2.30 13.78 -3.68
CA ALA A 274 -3.46 13.19 -3.01
C ALA A 274 -3.40 11.66 -2.98
N TRP A 275 -2.90 11.03 -4.06
CA TRP A 275 -2.66 9.59 -4.10
C TRP A 275 -1.56 9.18 -3.11
N PHE A 276 -0.43 9.89 -3.09
CA PHE A 276 0.65 9.59 -2.15
C PHE A 276 0.21 9.77 -0.70
N GLU A 277 -0.58 10.81 -0.41
CA GLU A 277 -1.15 11.03 0.92
C GLU A 277 -2.13 9.92 1.32
N LEU A 278 -2.99 9.47 0.41
CA LEU A 278 -3.88 8.32 0.61
C LEU A 278 -3.09 7.05 0.95
N GLN A 279 -2.07 6.71 0.14
CA GLN A 279 -1.21 5.56 0.38
C GLN A 279 -0.53 5.69 1.73
N ARG A 280 0.19 6.80 1.96
CA ARG A 280 0.89 7.08 3.22
C ARG A 280 -0.03 6.94 4.42
N ASP A 281 -1.29 7.38 4.31
CA ASP A 281 -2.26 7.28 5.39
C ASP A 281 -2.77 5.84 5.63
N TRP A 282 -2.86 5.00 4.59
CA TRP A 282 -3.17 3.57 4.75
C TRP A 282 -2.08 2.83 5.53
N TRP A 283 -0.80 3.03 5.18
CA TRP A 283 0.32 2.31 5.80
C TRP A 283 0.59 2.72 7.25
N ARG A 284 0.26 3.96 7.61
CA ARG A 284 0.64 4.59 8.88
C ARG A 284 -0.35 4.36 10.03
N GLY A 285 -1.61 4.08 9.72
CA GLY A 285 -2.68 4.04 10.72
C GLY A 285 -2.83 5.37 11.48
N THR A 286 -2.89 5.30 12.81
CA THR A 286 -3.17 6.45 13.70
C THR A 286 -1.93 7.21 14.19
N THR A 287 -0.72 6.70 13.95
CA THR A 287 0.55 7.32 14.37
C THR A 287 0.70 8.73 13.79
N PRO A 288 1.32 9.72 14.45
CA PRO A 288 1.65 11.02 13.84
C PRO A 288 2.65 10.91 12.66
N VAL A 289 2.70 11.90 11.75
CA VAL A 289 3.81 11.97 10.78
C VAL A 289 5.05 12.34 11.60
N GLY A 290 6.11 11.55 11.50
CA GLY A 290 7.42 12.00 11.95
C GLY A 290 7.88 13.23 11.16
N LYS A 291 9.03 13.79 11.54
CA LYS A 291 9.69 14.79 10.69
C LYS A 291 9.92 14.17 9.31
N ALA A 292 9.61 14.90 8.25
CA ALA A 292 9.97 14.47 6.90
C ALA A 292 11.46 14.11 6.89
N PHE A 293 11.81 13.04 6.18
CA PHE A 293 13.22 12.81 5.91
C PHE A 293 13.78 14.07 5.26
N PRO A 294 14.98 14.53 5.67
CA PRO A 294 15.61 15.63 4.96
C PRO A 294 15.66 15.27 3.48
N ALA A 295 15.45 16.26 2.61
CA ALA A 295 15.68 16.06 1.19
C ALA A 295 17.05 15.38 1.03
N PRO A 296 17.15 14.33 0.20
CA PRO A 296 18.41 13.63 0.04
C PRO A 296 19.45 14.66 -0.41
N SER A 297 20.69 14.50 0.05
CA SER A 297 21.73 15.46 -0.28
C SER A 297 22.07 15.39 -1.76
N GLU A 298 21.76 16.46 -2.50
CA GLU A 298 22.20 16.64 -3.90
C GLU A 298 23.72 16.50 -4.08
N ARG A 299 24.52 16.44 -3.00
CA ARG A 299 25.95 16.14 -3.07
C ARG A 299 26.26 14.86 -3.86
N PHE A 300 25.40 13.84 -3.77
CA PHE A 300 25.65 12.50 -4.31
C PHE A 300 24.69 12.09 -5.44
N HIS A 301 23.71 12.92 -5.78
CA HIS A 301 22.79 12.66 -6.87
C HIS A 301 22.37 13.94 -7.58
N ARG A 302 21.97 13.79 -8.85
CA ARG A 302 21.35 14.84 -9.66
C ARG A 302 20.12 14.25 -10.30
N HIS A 303 18.94 14.77 -9.97
CA HIS A 303 17.73 14.50 -10.73
C HIS A 303 17.89 15.08 -12.13
N LEU A 304 17.47 14.32 -13.14
CA LEU A 304 17.59 14.68 -14.54
C LEU A 304 16.21 14.87 -15.19
N ASP A 305 15.12 14.96 -14.43
CA ASP A 305 13.76 14.94 -15.01
C ASP A 305 13.43 16.19 -15.85
N ASP A 306 14.17 17.28 -15.65
CA ASP A 306 14.05 18.53 -16.40
C ASP A 306 14.89 18.55 -17.69
N GLY A 307 14.52 19.44 -18.62
CA GLY A 307 15.30 19.71 -19.84
C GLY A 307 15.17 18.66 -20.93
N TRP A 308 14.25 17.70 -20.78
CA TRP A 308 13.94 16.75 -21.83
C TRP A 308 13.13 17.38 -22.96
N VAL A 309 13.41 16.88 -24.15
CA VAL A 309 12.53 17.04 -25.30
C VAL A 309 12.11 15.68 -25.81
N TRP A 310 10.93 15.58 -26.39
CA TRP A 310 10.46 14.32 -26.94
C TRP A 310 9.77 14.50 -28.29
N ARG A 311 9.69 13.42 -29.06
CA ARG A 311 8.96 13.36 -30.33
C ARG A 311 8.43 11.95 -30.57
N ALA A 312 7.28 11.82 -31.23
CA ALA A 312 6.81 10.56 -31.79
C ALA A 312 7.70 10.13 -32.97
N VAL A 313 8.08 8.86 -33.00
CA VAL A 313 8.98 8.30 -34.03
C VAL A 313 8.16 7.65 -35.13
N GLY A 314 8.38 8.06 -36.37
CA GLY A 314 7.84 7.39 -37.56
C GLY A 314 8.78 6.34 -38.13
N ASP A 315 8.30 5.52 -39.07
CA ASP A 315 9.07 4.40 -39.64
C ASP A 315 10.37 4.80 -40.37
N GLN A 316 10.46 6.07 -40.80
CA GLN A 316 11.62 6.61 -41.56
C GLN A 316 12.50 7.53 -40.72
N ASP A 317 12.19 7.68 -39.43
CA ASP A 317 12.92 8.59 -38.56
C ASP A 317 14.27 7.99 -38.13
N PRO A 318 15.40 8.72 -38.29
CA PRO A 318 16.74 8.19 -38.03
C PRO A 318 17.15 8.37 -36.55
N VAL A 319 16.58 7.56 -35.66
CA VAL A 319 16.77 7.66 -34.20
C VAL A 319 18.25 7.67 -33.80
N GLU A 320 19.08 6.85 -34.46
CA GLU A 320 20.52 6.78 -34.24
C GLU A 320 21.23 8.13 -34.52
N THR A 321 20.73 8.89 -35.49
CA THR A 321 21.28 10.21 -35.83
C THR A 321 20.90 11.24 -34.76
N TRP A 322 19.70 11.13 -34.18
CA TRP A 322 19.24 12.04 -33.13
C TRP A 322 20.03 11.90 -31.82
N ALA A 323 20.61 10.73 -31.59
CA ALA A 323 21.44 10.44 -30.43
C ALA A 323 22.84 11.09 -30.51
N ALA A 324 23.27 11.57 -31.68
CA ALA A 324 24.59 12.15 -31.86
C ALA A 324 24.75 13.47 -31.10
N PRO A 325 25.93 13.77 -30.52
CA PRO A 325 26.19 15.04 -29.82
C PRO A 325 25.99 16.27 -30.69
N ALA A 326 26.32 16.17 -31.98
CA ALA A 326 26.21 17.25 -32.95
C ALA A 326 24.79 17.44 -33.51
N PHE A 327 23.81 16.61 -33.10
CA PHE A 327 22.45 16.73 -33.58
C PHE A 327 21.78 18.01 -33.07
N THR A 328 21.29 18.83 -34.00
CA THR A 328 20.49 20.02 -33.71
C THR A 328 19.01 19.66 -33.75
N LEU A 329 18.27 20.05 -32.70
CA LEU A 329 16.83 19.85 -32.64
C LEU A 329 16.14 20.59 -33.82
N ALA A 330 15.48 19.83 -34.68
CA ALA A 330 14.63 20.35 -35.74
C ALA A 330 13.18 20.56 -35.25
N ASP A 331 12.31 21.05 -36.13
CA ASP A 331 10.89 21.19 -35.85
C ASP A 331 10.23 19.85 -35.46
N GLY A 332 9.26 19.90 -34.54
CA GLY A 332 8.47 18.75 -34.09
C GLY A 332 8.90 18.11 -32.77
N TRP A 333 10.00 18.54 -32.16
CA TRP A 333 10.35 18.17 -30.79
C TRP A 333 9.57 19.02 -29.77
N GLN A 334 8.99 18.36 -28.77
CA GLN A 334 8.20 18.99 -27.72
C GLN A 334 9.01 19.04 -26.42
N LYS A 335 8.98 20.18 -25.72
CA LYS A 335 9.60 20.30 -24.39
C LYS A 335 8.72 19.63 -23.34
N GLY A 336 9.33 18.92 -22.41
CA GLY A 336 8.61 18.29 -21.32
C GLY A 336 9.54 17.81 -20.21
N VAL A 337 8.94 17.22 -19.18
CA VAL A 337 9.67 16.39 -18.21
C VAL A 337 9.76 14.97 -18.73
N LEU A 338 10.80 14.24 -18.32
CA LEU A 338 10.81 12.80 -18.55
C LEU A 338 9.62 12.19 -17.81
N GLY A 339 8.66 11.62 -18.55
CA GLY A 339 7.59 10.85 -17.94
C GLY A 339 6.19 11.06 -18.49
N ILE A 340 5.78 12.25 -18.94
CA ILE A 340 4.41 12.46 -19.49
C ILE A 340 4.51 12.96 -20.93
N VAL A 341 4.08 12.11 -21.86
CA VAL A 341 4.07 12.38 -23.31
C VAL A 341 2.68 12.85 -23.76
N SER A 342 1.62 12.33 -23.15
CA SER A 342 0.25 12.70 -23.48
C SER A 342 -0.73 12.43 -22.33
N ALA A 343 -1.83 13.18 -22.30
CA ALA A 343 -3.01 12.79 -21.55
C ALA A 343 -3.82 11.74 -22.35
N PRO A 344 -4.60 10.86 -21.69
CA PRO A 344 -5.52 9.97 -22.39
C PRO A 344 -6.41 10.85 -23.27
N GLN A 345 -6.27 10.73 -24.60
CA GLN A 345 -6.94 11.47 -25.71
C GLN A 345 -6.05 12.39 -26.58
N GLN A 346 -4.78 12.64 -26.26
CA GLN A 346 -3.98 13.60 -27.06
C GLN A 346 -3.05 13.02 -28.13
N THR A 347 -2.66 11.74 -28.09
CA THR A 347 -2.08 11.01 -29.24
C THR A 347 -1.79 9.58 -28.80
N ALA A 348 -2.13 8.58 -29.64
CA ALA A 348 -1.70 7.20 -29.45
C ALA A 348 -0.29 7.01 -30.05
N ALA A 349 0.74 7.64 -29.44
CA ALA A 349 2.10 7.39 -29.87
C ALA A 349 2.53 5.99 -29.39
N HIS A 350 2.85 5.09 -30.31
CA HIS A 350 3.34 3.74 -29.99
C HIS A 350 4.87 3.65 -30.02
N HIS A 351 5.53 4.70 -30.49
CA HIS A 351 6.99 4.80 -30.60
C HIS A 351 7.39 6.26 -30.34
N VAL A 352 8.24 6.48 -29.34
CA VAL A 352 8.68 7.82 -28.89
C VAL A 352 10.19 7.85 -28.67
N ALA A 353 10.78 9.02 -28.89
CA ALA A 353 12.16 9.31 -28.54
C ALA A 353 12.22 10.51 -27.59
N PHE A 354 12.97 10.37 -26.51
CA PHE A 354 13.29 11.43 -25.56
C PHE A 354 14.77 11.76 -25.66
N ARG A 355 15.11 13.05 -25.66
CA ARG A 355 16.50 13.52 -25.74
C ARG A 355 16.76 14.55 -24.65
N SER A 356 17.93 14.45 -24.03
CA SER A 356 18.43 15.44 -23.08
C SER A 356 19.95 15.57 -23.18
N ILE A 357 20.47 16.72 -22.76
CA ILE A 357 21.91 16.96 -22.61
C ILE A 357 22.18 17.08 -21.12
N ILE A 358 23.06 16.24 -20.61
CA ILE A 358 23.43 16.22 -19.20
C ILE A 358 24.89 16.58 -19.03
N THR A 359 25.24 17.15 -17.87
CA THR A 359 26.64 17.38 -17.50
C THR A 359 26.91 16.71 -16.17
N VAL A 360 27.96 15.89 -16.12
CA VAL A 360 28.40 15.25 -14.88
C VAL A 360 29.09 16.33 -14.03
N PRO A 361 28.71 16.50 -12.75
CA PRO A 361 29.34 17.49 -11.87
C PRO A 361 30.86 17.32 -11.75
N THR A 362 31.60 18.42 -11.82
CA THR A 362 33.08 18.43 -11.77
C THR A 362 33.65 18.01 -10.41
N GLU A 363 32.85 18.13 -9.34
CA GLU A 363 33.21 17.80 -7.97
C GLU A 363 33.18 16.29 -7.67
N TRP A 364 32.60 15.48 -8.56
CA TRP A 364 32.45 14.02 -8.39
C TRP A 364 33.71 13.23 -8.72
N LYS A 365 34.83 13.59 -8.09
CA LYS A 365 36.16 13.00 -8.37
C LYS A 365 36.35 11.65 -7.72
N ASP A 366 37.18 10.81 -8.33
CA ASP A 366 37.71 9.55 -7.80
C ASP A 366 36.68 8.49 -7.40
N GLY A 367 35.39 8.71 -7.68
CA GLY A 367 34.29 7.80 -7.36
C GLY A 367 33.62 7.22 -8.60
N ARG A 368 32.57 6.43 -8.36
CA ARG A 368 31.77 5.80 -9.41
C ARG A 368 30.55 6.66 -9.71
N VAL A 369 30.47 7.19 -10.93
CA VAL A 369 29.26 7.82 -11.46
C VAL A 369 28.39 6.76 -12.11
N THR A 370 27.09 6.79 -11.83
CA THR A 370 26.10 5.89 -12.45
C THR A 370 24.93 6.70 -12.96
N LEU A 371 24.45 6.35 -14.16
CA LEU A 371 23.17 6.81 -14.67
C LEU A 371 22.12 5.73 -14.40
N SER A 372 21.01 6.14 -13.79
CA SER A 372 19.86 5.28 -13.51
C SER A 372 18.61 5.83 -14.20
N LEU A 373 17.84 4.91 -14.79
CA LEU A 373 16.55 5.15 -15.42
C LEU A 373 15.65 4.00 -15.00
N ARG A 374 14.91 4.19 -13.90
CA ARG A 374 14.21 3.09 -13.21
C ARG A 374 12.79 3.49 -12.85
N SER A 375 11.84 2.59 -13.07
CA SER A 375 10.56 2.59 -12.36
C SER A 375 10.52 1.46 -11.32
N THR A 376 9.74 1.68 -10.26
CA THR A 376 9.54 0.71 -9.18
C THR A 376 8.40 -0.26 -9.46
N GLY A 377 7.73 -0.14 -10.62
CA GLY A 377 6.62 -0.99 -11.05
C GLY A 377 6.92 -1.63 -12.40
N TYR A 378 7.27 -2.92 -12.38
CA TYR A 378 7.49 -3.71 -13.58
C TYR A 378 6.21 -3.84 -14.41
N PRO A 379 6.25 -3.78 -15.76
CA PRO A 379 7.40 -3.45 -16.62
C PRO A 379 7.59 -1.93 -16.78
N ASP A 380 8.84 -1.49 -16.95
CA ASP A 380 9.16 -0.07 -17.19
C ASP A 380 8.75 0.38 -18.61
N PHE A 381 8.70 -0.57 -19.56
CA PHE A 381 8.14 -0.39 -20.90
C PHE A 381 7.12 -1.49 -21.22
N ALA A 382 5.96 -1.12 -21.76
CA ALA A 382 5.03 -2.06 -22.40
C ALA A 382 5.54 -2.49 -23.80
N GLY A 383 6.81 -2.87 -23.91
CA GLY A 383 7.46 -3.24 -25.18
C GLY A 383 8.99 -3.29 -25.10
N THR A 384 9.67 -2.47 -25.91
CA THR A 384 11.13 -2.40 -25.99
C THR A 384 11.61 -0.98 -25.77
N GLY A 385 12.85 -0.81 -25.30
CA GLY A 385 13.51 0.49 -25.39
C GLY A 385 15.02 0.41 -25.57
N ARG A 386 15.63 1.54 -25.88
CA ARG A 386 17.08 1.69 -26.03
C ARG A 386 17.57 2.98 -25.39
N LEU A 387 18.74 2.92 -24.74
CA LEU A 387 19.49 4.09 -24.31
C LEU A 387 20.70 4.27 -25.20
N TRP A 388 20.81 5.49 -25.71
CA TRP A 388 21.96 5.96 -26.43
C TRP A 388 22.71 7.01 -25.59
N ILE A 389 24.03 6.89 -25.56
CA ILE A 389 24.92 7.91 -25.00
C ILE A 389 25.90 8.31 -26.10
N ASP A 390 25.89 9.59 -26.45
CA ASP A 390 26.77 10.18 -27.47
C ASP A 390 26.76 9.42 -28.80
N GLY A 391 25.56 9.08 -29.29
CA GLY A 391 25.35 8.37 -30.55
C GLY A 391 25.64 6.87 -30.52
N LYS A 392 26.03 6.31 -29.37
CA LYS A 392 26.28 4.87 -29.21
C LYS A 392 25.21 4.24 -28.34
N ILE A 393 24.76 3.04 -28.73
CA ILE A 393 23.87 2.25 -27.88
C ILE A 393 24.64 1.88 -26.61
N ALA A 394 24.23 2.45 -25.50
CA ALA A 394 24.75 2.09 -24.19
C ALA A 394 23.99 0.86 -23.65
N GLN A 395 22.70 0.74 -23.98
CA GLN A 395 21.87 -0.38 -23.54
C GLN A 395 20.65 -0.59 -24.47
N ASN A 396 20.21 -1.84 -24.62
CA ASN A 396 19.00 -2.24 -25.33
C ASN A 396 18.16 -3.15 -24.40
N TRP A 397 16.84 -2.98 -24.38
CA TRP A 397 15.93 -3.64 -23.42
C TRP A 397 14.74 -4.33 -24.08
N GLY A 398 14.25 -5.38 -23.39
CA GLY A 398 12.83 -5.76 -23.42
C GLY A 398 12.01 -4.86 -22.48
N GLY A 399 10.97 -5.39 -21.84
CA GLY A 399 10.12 -4.61 -20.91
C GLY A 399 10.76 -4.17 -19.57
N GLU A 400 12.04 -4.47 -19.34
CA GLU A 400 12.76 -4.15 -18.08
C GLU A 400 13.79 -3.02 -18.31
N ALA A 401 13.79 -1.97 -17.48
CA ALA A 401 14.68 -0.81 -17.65
C ALA A 401 16.09 -0.96 -17.05
N VAL A 402 16.83 0.14 -17.09
CA VAL A 402 18.22 0.30 -16.66
C VAL A 402 18.31 0.29 -15.14
N ASP A 403 19.04 -0.66 -14.58
CA ASP A 403 19.43 -0.53 -13.18
C ASP A 403 20.56 0.51 -13.03
N GLN A 404 21.72 0.37 -13.70
CA GLN A 404 22.84 1.34 -13.64
C GLN A 404 23.78 1.20 -14.85
N ILE A 405 24.07 2.28 -15.58
CA ILE A 405 25.17 2.33 -16.57
C ILE A 405 26.45 2.82 -15.89
N ALA A 406 27.56 2.13 -16.17
CA ALA A 406 28.83 2.24 -15.47
C ALA A 406 29.65 3.51 -15.79
N ALA A 407 30.64 3.75 -14.92
CA ALA A 407 31.46 4.95 -14.80
C ALA A 407 32.51 5.18 -15.91
N ASP A 408 32.69 4.23 -16.84
CA ASP A 408 33.67 4.37 -17.93
C ASP A 408 33.21 5.31 -19.04
N VAL A 409 31.90 5.60 -19.13
CA VAL A 409 31.33 6.55 -20.09
C VAL A 409 31.16 7.95 -19.48
N LEU A 410 30.87 8.05 -18.19
CA LEU A 410 30.43 9.28 -17.52
C LEU A 410 31.54 9.86 -16.63
N ALA A 411 32.45 10.62 -17.23
CA ALA A 411 33.55 11.25 -16.51
C ALA A 411 33.11 12.53 -15.76
N PRO A 412 33.72 12.90 -14.62
CA PRO A 412 33.43 14.16 -13.96
C PRO A 412 33.70 15.37 -14.86
N GLY A 413 32.74 16.29 -14.97
CA GLY A 413 32.84 17.48 -15.81
C GLY A 413 32.56 17.28 -17.30
N SER A 414 32.29 16.05 -17.77
CA SER A 414 31.91 15.83 -19.16
C SER A 414 30.42 16.08 -19.40
N THR A 415 30.10 16.48 -20.63
CA THR A 415 28.74 16.68 -21.11
C THR A 415 28.40 15.55 -22.08
N HIS A 416 27.21 14.97 -21.91
CA HIS A 416 26.75 13.83 -22.71
C HIS A 416 25.37 14.10 -23.29
N THR A 417 25.14 13.59 -24.49
CA THR A 417 23.81 13.50 -25.09
C THR A 417 23.19 12.17 -24.74
N LEU A 418 22.04 12.21 -24.06
CA LEU A 418 21.21 11.04 -23.80
C LEU A 418 20.06 11.01 -24.80
N LEU A 419 19.80 9.84 -25.37
CA LEU A 419 18.56 9.57 -26.09
C LEU A 419 17.95 8.26 -25.62
N ILE A 420 16.67 8.30 -25.26
CA ILE A 420 15.87 7.15 -24.91
C ILE A 420 14.85 6.92 -26.02
N GLU A 421 14.89 5.74 -26.62
CA GLU A 421 13.91 5.26 -27.59
C GLU A 421 12.98 4.26 -26.88
N ALA A 422 11.66 4.39 -27.03
CA ALA A 422 10.71 3.39 -26.57
C ALA A 422 9.66 3.06 -27.62
N LYS A 423 9.32 1.78 -27.69
CA LYS A 423 8.30 1.25 -28.58
C LYS A 423 7.42 0.26 -27.83
N SER A 424 6.10 0.36 -28.02
CA SER A 424 5.08 -0.39 -27.30
C SER A 424 3.96 -0.84 -28.22
N GLU A 425 3.33 -1.97 -27.94
CA GLU A 425 2.12 -2.42 -28.65
C GLU A 425 0.92 -1.52 -28.31
N GLY A 426 0.85 -1.01 -27.08
CA GLY A 426 -0.15 -0.04 -26.63
C GLY A 426 0.32 1.42 -26.70
N PRO A 427 -0.61 2.40 -26.57
CA PRO A 427 -0.26 3.82 -26.49
C PRO A 427 0.72 4.13 -25.35
N ILE A 428 1.76 4.90 -25.66
CA ILE A 428 2.72 5.40 -24.69
C ILE A 428 2.24 6.77 -24.20
N ASN A 429 1.71 6.80 -22.98
CA ASN A 429 1.36 8.05 -22.31
C ASN A 429 2.57 8.69 -21.61
N GLY A 430 3.67 7.94 -21.47
CA GLY A 430 4.73 8.32 -20.58
C GLY A 430 5.77 7.23 -20.31
N PHE A 431 6.84 7.63 -19.62
CA PHE A 431 7.80 6.74 -18.99
C PHE A 431 7.49 6.66 -17.50
N PRO A 432 7.21 5.48 -16.94
CA PRO A 432 7.21 5.32 -15.50
C PRO A 432 8.68 5.37 -15.03
N GLY A 433 9.00 6.26 -14.10
CA GLY A 433 10.31 6.32 -13.46
C GLY A 433 11.07 7.62 -13.69
N ASP A 434 11.97 7.89 -12.75
CA ASP A 434 12.81 9.07 -12.74
C ASP A 434 14.14 8.75 -13.44
N CYS A 435 14.82 9.79 -13.92
CA CYS A 435 16.20 9.68 -14.39
C CYS A 435 17.11 10.46 -13.46
N TRP A 436 18.20 9.84 -13.02
CA TRP A 436 19.17 10.52 -12.17
C TRP A 436 20.59 10.05 -12.42
N LEU A 437 21.53 10.95 -12.15
CA LEU A 437 22.91 10.58 -11.91
C LEU A 437 23.12 10.34 -10.42
N ALA A 438 23.90 9.32 -10.08
CA ALA A 438 24.40 9.11 -8.74
C ALA A 438 25.93 9.03 -8.75
N TRP A 439 26.54 9.51 -7.67
CA TRP A 439 27.98 9.42 -7.45
C TRP A 439 28.24 8.75 -6.11
N ILE A 440 28.97 7.64 -6.19
CA ILE A 440 29.46 6.90 -5.04
C ILE A 440 30.94 7.24 -4.87
N PRO A 441 31.34 8.03 -3.87
CA PRO A 441 32.76 8.30 -3.61
C PRO A 441 33.49 7.01 -3.21
N PRO A 442 34.82 6.99 -3.20
CA PRO A 442 35.57 5.95 -2.50
C PRO A 442 35.15 5.88 -1.02
N PRO A 443 35.10 4.68 -0.43
CA PRO A 443 34.89 4.56 1.00
C PRO A 443 36.06 5.20 1.75
N ARG A 444 35.76 5.85 2.89
CA ARG A 444 36.79 6.36 3.81
C ARG A 444 37.56 5.23 4.47
N ALA A 445 36.87 4.12 4.72
CA ALA A 445 37.40 2.90 5.29
C ALA A 445 36.56 1.72 4.82
N ALA A 446 37.15 0.54 4.77
CA ALA A 446 36.46 -0.71 4.48
C ALA A 446 36.96 -1.80 5.43
N ILE A 447 36.04 -2.64 5.90
CA ILE A 447 36.33 -3.89 6.57
C ILE A 447 36.11 -5.00 5.56
N ASP A 448 37.15 -5.78 5.29
CA ASP A 448 37.05 -6.96 4.45
C ASP A 448 36.21 -8.04 5.14
N LEU A 449 35.19 -8.53 4.45
CA LEU A 449 34.31 -9.59 4.94
C LEU A 449 34.64 -10.95 4.29
N ALA A 450 35.72 -11.04 3.51
CA ALA A 450 36.23 -12.28 2.93
C ALA A 450 36.66 -13.29 4.01
N GLY A 451 36.56 -14.58 3.68
CA GLY A 451 36.89 -15.72 4.54
C GLY A 451 35.68 -16.62 4.78
N THR A 452 35.68 -17.33 5.90
CA THR A 452 34.66 -18.33 6.23
C THR A 452 33.35 -17.70 6.71
N TRP A 453 32.24 -18.25 6.22
CA TRP A 453 30.87 -17.93 6.59
C TRP A 453 30.16 -19.23 6.98
N ALA A 454 29.45 -19.23 8.11
CA ALA A 454 28.61 -20.36 8.49
C ALA A 454 27.37 -20.40 7.59
N THR A 455 26.90 -21.57 7.18
CA THR A 455 25.78 -21.71 6.23
C THR A 455 24.61 -22.50 6.81
N SER A 456 23.41 -22.18 6.33
CA SER A 456 22.17 -22.92 6.58
C SER A 456 21.43 -23.17 5.25
N PRO A 457 20.85 -24.37 5.06
CA PRO A 457 20.06 -24.67 3.87
C PRO A 457 18.72 -23.92 3.84
N ASP A 458 18.23 -23.40 4.97
CA ASP A 458 17.02 -22.57 5.06
C ASP A 458 17.06 -21.57 6.24
N LEU A 459 15.99 -20.79 6.43
CA LEU A 459 15.88 -19.76 7.49
C LEU A 459 15.48 -20.33 8.87
N LEU A 460 15.12 -21.61 8.96
CA LEU A 460 14.56 -22.25 10.16
C LEU A 460 15.56 -23.21 10.82
N GLN A 461 16.49 -23.78 10.05
CA GLN A 461 17.49 -24.71 10.51
C GLN A 461 18.70 -24.02 11.13
N HIS A 462 19.41 -24.77 11.98
CA HIS A 462 20.67 -24.33 12.55
C HIS A 462 21.76 -24.25 11.47
N PHE A 463 22.69 -23.31 11.65
CA PHE A 463 23.90 -23.20 10.82
C PHE A 463 24.77 -24.44 11.04
N THR A 464 24.96 -25.23 10.00
CA THR A 464 25.58 -26.57 10.06
C THR A 464 26.72 -26.78 9.07
N GLY A 465 26.91 -25.86 8.13
CA GLY A 465 27.99 -25.90 7.16
C GLY A 465 28.82 -24.62 7.17
N GLU A 466 29.81 -24.57 6.29
CA GLU A 466 30.65 -23.41 6.05
C GLU A 466 30.90 -23.20 4.56
N VAL A 467 31.12 -21.96 4.15
CA VAL A 467 31.60 -21.58 2.82
C VAL A 467 32.65 -20.48 2.94
N THR A 468 33.60 -20.44 2.01
CA THR A 468 34.57 -19.34 1.93
C THR A 468 34.14 -18.38 0.83
N LEU A 469 34.04 -17.09 1.15
CA LEU A 469 33.81 -16.01 0.19
C LEU A 469 35.08 -15.16 0.06
N PRO A 470 35.39 -14.59 -1.11
CA PRO A 470 34.75 -14.79 -2.41
C PRO A 470 34.82 -16.24 -2.92
N GLY A 471 33.82 -16.66 -3.67
CA GLY A 471 33.72 -18.01 -4.22
C GLY A 471 32.28 -18.45 -4.55
N PRO A 472 32.12 -19.63 -5.17
CA PRO A 472 30.81 -20.25 -5.36
C PRO A 472 30.26 -20.78 -4.04
N TYR A 473 28.94 -20.74 -3.87
CA TYR A 473 28.25 -21.33 -2.73
C TYR A 473 26.93 -22.00 -3.13
N SER A 474 26.43 -22.88 -2.26
CA SER A 474 25.11 -23.48 -2.39
C SER A 474 24.41 -23.59 -1.03
N CYS A 475 23.71 -22.54 -0.64
CA CYS A 475 22.92 -22.45 0.59
C CYS A 475 21.92 -21.28 0.48
N LYS A 476 20.90 -21.24 1.34
CA LYS A 476 19.95 -20.11 1.38
C LYS A 476 20.41 -18.98 2.28
N VAL A 477 21.14 -19.29 3.34
CA VAL A 477 21.59 -18.31 4.33
C VAL A 477 23.06 -18.56 4.67
N MET A 478 23.81 -17.47 4.80
CA MET A 478 25.19 -17.50 5.28
C MET A 478 25.39 -16.41 6.32
N ARG A 479 26.14 -16.67 7.39
CA ARG A 479 26.34 -15.80 8.55
C ARG A 479 27.81 -15.58 8.82
N ARG A 480 28.16 -14.36 9.21
CA ARG A 480 29.47 -14.00 9.75
C ARG A 480 29.35 -12.98 10.87
N THR A 481 30.26 -13.09 11.84
CA THR A 481 30.43 -12.09 12.89
C THR A 481 31.59 -11.17 12.53
N VAL A 482 31.38 -9.86 12.64
CA VAL A 482 32.39 -8.83 12.36
C VAL A 482 32.40 -7.80 13.49
N ASN A 483 33.58 -7.47 14.00
CA ASN A 483 33.74 -6.36 14.92
C ASN A 483 33.72 -5.04 14.14
N VAL A 484 32.87 -4.10 14.55
CA VAL A 484 32.83 -2.76 13.94
C VAL A 484 33.45 -1.76 14.91
N PRO A 485 34.61 -1.17 14.59
CA PRO A 485 35.26 -0.17 15.45
C PRO A 485 34.36 1.02 15.81
N ALA A 486 34.53 1.53 17.04
CA ALA A 486 33.73 2.66 17.54
C ALA A 486 33.99 3.97 16.76
N GLU A 487 35.16 4.12 16.15
CA GLU A 487 35.57 5.30 15.37
C GLU A 487 34.75 5.52 14.09
N HIS A 488 34.10 4.48 13.56
CA HIS A 488 33.21 4.60 12.41
C HIS A 488 31.81 5.12 12.78
N ARG A 489 31.54 5.37 14.07
CA ARG A 489 30.24 5.88 14.51
C ARG A 489 29.94 7.22 13.85
N GLY A 490 28.75 7.34 13.26
CA GLY A 490 28.30 8.55 12.55
C GLY A 490 28.69 8.57 11.07
N GLN A 491 29.41 7.57 10.58
CA GLN A 491 29.59 7.33 9.15
C GLN A 491 28.40 6.58 8.57
N THR A 492 28.17 6.70 7.27
CA THR A 492 27.23 5.83 6.56
C THR A 492 27.92 4.48 6.33
N ALA A 493 27.36 3.40 6.86
CA ALA A 493 27.91 2.05 6.74
C ALA A 493 27.07 1.21 5.78
N VAL A 494 27.75 0.47 4.90
CA VAL A 494 27.13 -0.18 3.75
C VAL A 494 27.78 -1.53 3.50
N VAL A 495 26.97 -2.56 3.25
CA VAL A 495 27.49 -3.85 2.79
C VAL A 495 27.52 -3.86 1.27
N THR A 496 28.71 -4.03 0.70
CA THR A 496 28.93 -4.11 -0.74
C THR A 496 29.19 -5.55 -1.14
N ILE A 497 28.35 -6.11 -2.02
CA ILE A 497 28.44 -7.48 -2.51
C ILE A 497 28.48 -7.48 -4.03
N ARG A 498 29.54 -8.00 -4.64
CA ARG A 498 29.53 -8.29 -6.09
C ARG A 498 29.28 -9.77 -6.27
N ALA A 499 28.21 -10.11 -6.97
CA ALA A 499 27.79 -11.48 -7.14
C ALA A 499 27.00 -11.67 -8.44
N THR A 500 26.87 -12.93 -8.86
CA THR A 500 26.06 -13.29 -10.03
C THR A 500 24.55 -13.17 -9.79
N ARG A 501 24.11 -13.00 -8.53
CA ARG A 501 22.71 -12.86 -8.12
C ARG A 501 22.57 -11.88 -6.94
N ALA A 502 21.34 -11.43 -6.68
CA ALA A 502 21.00 -10.56 -5.55
C ALA A 502 20.89 -11.32 -4.22
N PHE A 503 21.04 -10.58 -3.13
CA PHE A 503 20.88 -11.04 -1.75
C PHE A 503 19.99 -10.10 -0.95
N GLY A 504 19.18 -10.67 -0.06
CA GLY A 504 18.67 -9.97 1.12
C GLY A 504 19.72 -9.98 2.24
N LEU A 505 19.50 -9.17 3.28
CA LEU A 505 20.46 -9.00 4.37
C LEU A 505 19.75 -9.03 5.73
N ILE A 506 20.34 -9.71 6.71
CA ILE A 506 19.98 -9.56 8.13
C ILE A 506 21.19 -8.99 8.86
N VAL A 507 20.97 -7.96 9.66
CA VAL A 507 21.99 -7.42 10.56
C VAL A 507 21.48 -7.44 11.98
N ASN A 508 22.19 -8.14 12.87
CA ASN A 508 21.83 -8.30 14.28
C ASN A 508 20.36 -8.73 14.50
N GLY A 509 19.88 -9.67 13.67
CA GLY A 509 18.50 -10.19 13.71
C GLY A 509 17.44 -9.31 13.04
N THR A 510 17.81 -8.14 12.50
CA THR A 510 16.89 -7.29 11.75
C THR A 510 16.99 -7.57 10.26
N TYR A 511 15.88 -8.01 9.65
CA TYR A 511 15.80 -8.19 8.21
C TYR A 511 15.75 -6.83 7.50
N ILE A 512 16.66 -6.66 6.55
CA ILE A 512 16.79 -5.50 5.68
C ILE A 512 16.32 -5.98 4.30
N PRO A 513 15.06 -5.71 3.93
CA PRO A 513 14.52 -6.16 2.66
C PRO A 513 15.30 -5.52 1.51
N TYR A 514 15.71 -6.34 0.55
CA TYR A 514 16.21 -5.85 -0.72
C TYR A 514 15.02 -5.45 -1.61
N SER A 515 14.98 -4.20 -2.08
CA SER A 515 13.93 -3.68 -2.97
C SER A 515 14.41 -3.44 -4.41
N GLY A 516 15.55 -4.02 -4.80
CA GLY A 516 16.04 -4.01 -6.19
C GLY A 516 15.73 -5.31 -6.92
N GLY A 517 15.65 -5.31 -8.25
CA GLY A 517 15.85 -6.55 -9.02
C GLY A 517 17.32 -7.02 -8.91
N PRO A 518 17.71 -8.16 -9.48
CA PRO A 518 19.11 -8.55 -9.55
C PRO A 518 19.93 -7.51 -10.32
N THR A 519 20.54 -6.57 -9.60
CA THR A 519 21.48 -5.62 -10.19
C THR A 519 22.68 -6.42 -10.68
N LYS A 520 22.93 -6.39 -11.99
CA LYS A 520 24.06 -7.11 -12.60
C LYS A 520 25.43 -6.61 -12.11
N ASN A 521 25.49 -5.52 -11.32
CA ASN A 521 26.71 -4.80 -10.97
C ASN A 521 26.95 -4.62 -9.45
N GLY A 522 26.25 -5.37 -8.60
CA GLY A 522 26.52 -5.50 -7.17
C GLY A 522 25.44 -4.94 -6.26
N ASN A 523 25.15 -5.66 -5.17
CA ASN A 523 24.22 -5.25 -4.13
C ASN A 523 24.95 -4.31 -3.17
N VAL A 524 24.39 -3.12 -2.98
CA VAL A 524 24.93 -2.15 -2.05
C VAL A 524 23.81 -1.78 -1.08
N LEU A 525 23.96 -2.18 0.19
CA LEU A 525 22.89 -2.11 1.19
C LEU A 525 23.30 -1.25 2.37
N ALA A 526 22.60 -0.14 2.58
CA ALA A 526 22.85 0.75 3.72
C ALA A 526 22.37 0.09 5.03
N ILE A 527 23.29 -0.07 5.99
CA ILE A 527 23.02 -0.77 7.26
C ILE A 527 23.34 0.04 8.52
N THR A 528 23.69 1.32 8.37
CA THR A 528 24.05 2.23 9.46
C THR A 528 23.21 2.10 10.74
N PRO A 529 21.85 2.10 10.70
CA PRO A 529 21.06 2.07 11.94
C PRO A 529 21.05 0.72 12.66
N PHE A 530 21.53 -0.34 12.02
CA PHE A 530 21.49 -1.71 12.55
C PHE A 530 22.81 -2.16 13.16
N LEU A 531 23.88 -1.36 13.00
CA LEU A 531 25.21 -1.66 13.52
C LEU A 531 25.39 -1.23 14.99
N ARG A 532 26.09 -2.08 15.73
CA ARG A 532 26.63 -1.82 17.07
C ARG A 532 28.10 -1.42 16.95
N TYR A 533 28.39 -0.14 17.08
CA TYR A 533 29.76 0.40 17.02
C TYR A 533 30.53 0.16 18.32
N GLY A 534 31.76 -0.33 18.18
CA GLY A 534 32.62 -0.79 19.29
C GLY A 534 32.33 -2.22 19.75
N ALA A 535 31.62 -3.00 18.95
CA ALA A 535 31.15 -4.34 19.32
C ALA A 535 31.05 -5.26 18.10
N ASP A 536 30.80 -6.54 18.37
CA ASP A 536 30.54 -7.54 17.35
C ASP A 536 29.14 -7.38 16.76
N ASN A 537 29.06 -7.58 15.44
CA ASN A 537 27.85 -7.54 14.65
C ASN A 537 27.70 -8.84 13.88
N VAL A 538 26.48 -9.36 13.85
CA VAL A 538 26.15 -10.53 13.03
C VAL A 538 25.57 -10.03 11.71
N ILE A 539 26.21 -10.39 10.60
CA ILE A 539 25.76 -10.11 9.24
C ILE A 539 25.36 -11.43 8.60
N GLU A 540 24.17 -11.50 8.00
CA GLU A 540 23.69 -12.68 7.29
C GLU A 540 23.24 -12.31 5.88
N LEU A 541 23.76 -13.03 4.88
CA LEU A 541 23.31 -12.89 3.49
C LEU A 541 22.25 -13.95 3.20
N ILE A 542 21.13 -13.52 2.63
CA ILE A 542 20.01 -14.40 2.25
C ILE A 542 19.89 -14.44 0.74
N SER A 543 19.88 -15.63 0.16
CA SER A 543 19.68 -15.82 -1.27
C SER A 543 18.36 -16.52 -1.52
N ALA A 544 17.59 -16.01 -2.49
CA ALA A 544 16.45 -16.74 -3.04
C ALA A 544 16.90 -17.95 -3.89
N TYR A 545 18.17 -17.98 -4.30
CA TYR A 545 18.74 -18.93 -5.25
C TYR A 545 19.60 -19.99 -4.57
N ASP A 546 19.60 -21.21 -5.12
CA ASP A 546 20.37 -22.34 -4.55
C ASP A 546 21.86 -22.31 -4.92
N ARG A 547 22.25 -21.56 -5.95
CA ARG A 547 23.62 -21.47 -6.45
C ARG A 547 23.93 -20.05 -6.91
N CYS A 548 25.03 -19.50 -6.42
CA CYS A 548 25.53 -18.20 -6.83
C CYS A 548 27.04 -18.13 -6.55
N GLU A 549 27.69 -17.12 -7.12
CA GLU A 549 29.10 -16.83 -6.96
C GLU A 549 29.24 -15.39 -6.47
N VAL A 550 29.96 -15.21 -5.38
CA VAL A 550 30.32 -13.90 -4.82
C VAL A 550 31.76 -13.62 -5.19
N SER A 551 32.01 -12.53 -5.91
CA SER A 551 33.37 -12.08 -6.27
C SER A 551 33.94 -11.03 -5.32
N HIS A 552 33.10 -10.36 -4.52
CA HIS A 552 33.52 -9.37 -3.53
C HIS A 552 32.49 -9.24 -2.41
N VAL A 553 32.95 -9.07 -1.16
CA VAL A 553 32.10 -8.75 -0.02
C VAL A 553 32.86 -7.86 0.98
N SER A 554 32.33 -6.67 1.27
CA SER A 554 32.95 -5.74 2.23
C SER A 554 31.90 -4.96 3.02
N LEU A 555 32.31 -4.44 4.18
CA LEU A 555 31.59 -3.41 4.93
C LEU A 555 32.31 -2.08 4.75
N ASP A 556 31.71 -1.21 3.95
CA ASP A 556 32.28 0.06 3.52
C ASP A 556 31.70 1.22 4.35
N PHE A 557 32.54 2.19 4.71
CA PHE A 557 32.16 3.36 5.48
C PHE A 557 32.39 4.66 4.71
N TYR A 558 31.38 5.52 4.69
CA TYR A 558 31.32 6.74 3.91
C TYR A 558 31.00 7.97 4.77
N ASP A 559 31.15 9.15 4.17
CA ASP A 559 30.62 10.39 4.73
C ASP A 559 29.15 10.23 5.14
N PRO A 560 28.73 10.82 6.28
CA PRO A 560 27.32 10.88 6.63
C PRO A 560 26.51 11.52 5.51
N GLY A 561 25.32 10.96 5.25
CA GLY A 561 24.38 11.49 4.26
C GLY A 561 24.58 10.98 2.84
N LEU A 562 25.52 10.03 2.60
CA LEU A 562 25.48 9.23 1.38
C LEU A 562 24.19 8.40 1.38
N GLY A 563 23.23 8.80 0.57
CA GLY A 563 22.01 8.03 0.32
C GLY A 563 22.30 6.99 -0.75
N TYR A 564 22.19 5.71 -0.41
CA TYR A 564 22.10 4.67 -1.42
C TYR A 564 20.64 4.54 -1.86
N PRO A 565 20.36 4.57 -3.17
CA PRO A 565 19.01 4.41 -3.71
C PRO A 565 18.43 3.02 -3.45
#